data_AF-A0AAW9HYJ7-F1
#
_entry.id   AF-A0AAW9HYJ7-F1
#
_cell.length_a   1.000
_cell.length_b   1.000
_cell.length_c   1.000
_cell.angle_alpha   90.00
_cell.angle_beta   90.00
_cell.angle_gamma   90.00
#
_symmetry.space_group_name_H-M   'P 1'
#
loop_
_entity.id
_entity.type
_entity.pdbx_description
1 polymer ?
#
loop_
_entity_poly.entity_id
_entity_poly.type
_entity_poly.pdbx_seq_one_letter_code
_entity_poly.pdbx_strand_id
1 'polypeptide(L)'
;TLPGIRGVIILMLILKLSHILDAGFDQIFMFANTFNQEKIDIIDTWVYREGLERLKIGLATAVGLFKAVIGFVLVLAANKLAKKFDGQIW
;
A
#
# COMPACT_ATOMS: atom_id res chain seq x y z
N THR A 1 21.41 -9.48 21.08
CA THR A 1 20.26 -10.09 20.38
C THR A 1 19.36 -9.05 19.71
N LEU A 2 19.09 -7.87 20.30
CA LEU A 2 18.41 -6.73 19.62
C LEU A 2 19.12 -6.18 18.35
N PRO A 3 20.47 -6.09 18.27
CA PRO A 3 21.14 -5.52 17.09
C PRO A 3 21.18 -6.44 15.86
N GLY A 4 21.16 -7.76 16.05
CA GLY A 4 21.36 -8.72 14.95
C GLY A 4 20.12 -8.97 14.07
N ILE A 5 18.93 -8.65 14.58
CA ILE A 5 17.65 -8.82 13.85
C ILE A 5 17.18 -7.50 13.20
N ARG A 6 17.92 -6.40 13.42
CA ARG A 6 17.54 -5.06 12.93
C ARG A 6 17.41 -5.02 11.41
N GLY A 7 18.33 -5.66 10.68
CA GLY A 7 18.27 -5.75 9.22
C GLY A 7 17.03 -6.52 8.72
N VAL A 8 16.63 -7.59 9.41
CA VAL A 8 15.42 -8.36 9.07
C VAL A 8 14.15 -7.57 9.37
N ILE A 9 14.10 -6.85 10.49
CA ILE A 9 12.97 -5.97 10.84
C ILE A 9 12.81 -4.88 9.78
N ILE A 10 13.92 -4.27 9.33
CA ILE A 10 13.92 -3.25 8.28
C ILE A 10 13.43 -3.84 6.95
N LEU A 11 13.93 -5.02 6.55
CA LEU A 11 13.48 -5.69 5.32
C LEU A 11 11.98 -6.01 5.36
N MET A 12 11.50 -6.57 6.48
CA MET A 12 10.08 -6.83 6.68
C MET A 12 9.25 -5.54 6.68
N LEU A 13 9.79 -4.44 7.22
CA LEU A 13 9.14 -3.14 7.23
C LEU A 13 9.02 -2.56 5.82
N ILE A 14 10.05 -2.69 4.99
CA ILE A 14 10.02 -2.28 3.56
C ILE A 14 8.97 -3.10 2.79
N LEU A 15 8.95 -4.42 2.96
CA LEU A 15 8.00 -5.30 2.28
C LEU A 15 6.55 -5.01 2.72
N LYS A 16 6.31 -4.79 4.02
CA LYS A 16 4.98 -4.43 4.52
C LYS A 16 4.53 -3.02 4.12
N LEU A 17 5.46 -2.08 3.96
CA LEU A 17 5.15 -0.71 3.52
C LEU A 17 4.52 -0.68 2.13
N SER A 18 4.92 -1.58 1.24
CA SER A 18 4.31 -1.70 -0.09
C SER A 18 2.83 -2.09 -0.02
N HIS A 19 2.40 -2.77 1.05
CA HIS A 19 1.03 -3.23 1.25
C HIS A 19 0.19 -2.26 2.10
N ILE A 20 0.76 -1.15 2.59
CA ILE A 20 0.04 -0.20 3.46
C ILE A 20 -1.13 0.48 2.72
N LEU A 21 -1.02 0.59 1.40
CA LEU A 21 -2.03 1.20 0.54
C LEU A 21 -3.20 0.26 0.24
N ASP A 22 -3.05 -1.04 0.51
CA ASP A 22 -4.12 -2.03 0.41
C ASP A 22 -4.76 -2.20 1.79
N ALA A 23 -5.77 -1.36 2.06
CA ALA A 23 -6.43 -1.26 3.36
C ALA A 23 -7.45 -2.39 3.63
N GLY A 24 -7.26 -3.58 3.06
CA GLY A 24 -8.18 -4.70 3.22
C GLY A 24 -9.44 -4.59 2.35
N PHE A 25 -9.24 -4.40 1.04
CA PHE A 25 -10.31 -4.34 0.05
C PHE A 25 -11.36 -5.44 0.24
N ASP A 26 -10.95 -6.69 0.39
CA ASP A 26 -11.87 -7.83 0.51
C ASP A 26 -12.81 -7.69 1.71
N GLN A 27 -12.28 -7.25 2.85
CA GLN A 27 -13.08 -7.07 4.06
C GLN A 27 -14.04 -5.90 3.90
N ILE A 28 -13.56 -4.77 3.38
CA ILE A 28 -14.37 -3.57 3.19
C ILE A 28 -15.48 -3.80 2.16
N PHE A 29 -15.17 -4.49 1.06
CA PHE A 29 -16.13 -4.82 0.01
C PHE A 29 -17.24 -5.74 0.53
N MET A 30 -16.91 -6.73 1.35
CA MET A 30 -17.89 -7.63 1.97
C MET A 30 -18.80 -6.93 2.99
N PHE A 31 -18.26 -5.97 3.75
CA PHE A 31 -19.03 -5.20 4.74
C PHE A 31 -19.73 -3.96 4.14
N ALA A 32 -19.53 -3.66 2.86
CA ALA A 32 -20.12 -2.51 2.19
C ALA A 32 -21.63 -2.72 2.01
N ASN A 33 -22.42 -1.86 2.65
CA ASN A 33 -23.89 -1.79 2.52
C ASN A 33 -24.32 -0.36 2.19
N THR A 34 -25.50 -0.18 1.57
CA THR A 34 -26.00 1.14 1.11
C THR A 34 -25.98 2.24 2.17
N PHE A 35 -26.15 1.89 3.45
CA PHE A 35 -26.07 2.84 4.57
C PHE A 35 -24.65 3.20 5.03
N ASN A 36 -23.65 2.40 4.69
CA ASN A 36 -22.27 2.55 5.18
C ASN A 36 -21.26 2.82 4.06
N GLN A 37 -21.69 2.83 2.79
CA GLN A 37 -20.80 3.07 1.65
C GLN A 37 -20.06 4.41 1.75
N GLU A 38 -20.70 5.49 2.18
CA GLU A 38 -20.04 6.80 2.31
C GLU A 38 -18.90 6.83 3.35
N LYS A 39 -18.94 5.96 4.37
CA LYS A 39 -17.96 5.96 5.47
C LYS A 39 -16.90 4.87 5.35
N ILE A 40 -17.23 3.77 4.68
CA ILE A 40 -16.35 2.61 4.52
C ILE A 40 -15.57 2.64 3.19
N ASP A 41 -15.93 3.53 2.25
CA ASP A 41 -15.25 3.57 0.95
C ASP A 41 -13.76 3.90 1.09
N ILE A 42 -12.95 3.04 0.49
CA ILE A 42 -11.52 3.26 0.30
C ILE A 42 -11.24 3.44 -1.20
N ILE A 43 -10.05 3.94 -1.51
CA ILE A 43 -9.59 4.18 -2.88
C ILE A 43 -9.79 2.93 -3.76
N ASP A 44 -9.54 1.73 -3.24
CA ASP A 44 -9.71 0.48 -3.99
C ASP A 44 -11.16 0.13 -4.31
N THR A 45 -12.07 0.30 -3.35
CA THR A 45 -13.50 0.02 -3.53
C THR A 45 -14.13 0.99 -4.52
N TRP A 46 -13.73 2.26 -4.45
CA TRP A 46 -14.17 3.28 -5.39
C TRP A 46 -13.62 3.04 -6.80
N VAL A 47 -12.33 2.71 -6.93
CA VAL A 47 -11.71 2.37 -8.21
C VAL A 47 -12.30 1.10 -8.82
N TYR A 48 -12.59 0.10 -8.00
CA TYR A 48 -13.23 -1.13 -8.46
C TYR A 48 -14.61 -0.83 -9.06
N ARG A 49 -15.40 -0.01 -8.37
CA ARG A 49 -16.73 0.39 -8.83
C ARG A 49 -16.68 1.24 -10.10
N GLU A 50 -15.88 2.30 -10.09
CA GLU A 50 -15.84 3.26 -11.20
C GLU A 50 -15.06 2.70 -12.40
N GLY A 51 -14.05 1.88 -12.16
CA GLY A 51 -13.17 1.32 -13.18
C GLY A 51 -13.65 0.00 -13.79
N LEU A 52 -14.19 -0.91 -12.97
CA LEU A 52 -14.65 -2.22 -13.41
C LEU A 52 -16.16 -2.22 -13.71
N GLU A 53 -17.01 -1.71 -12.82
CA GLU A 53 -18.47 -1.72 -13.05
C GLU A 53 -18.93 -0.71 -14.10
N ARG A 54 -18.28 0.46 -14.18
CA ARG A 54 -18.58 1.49 -15.20
C ARG A 54 -17.65 1.44 -16.42
N LEU A 55 -16.85 0.37 -16.57
CA LEU A 55 -15.92 0.15 -17.69
C LEU A 55 -14.85 1.25 -17.90
N LYS A 56 -14.56 2.10 -16.90
CA LYS A 56 -13.50 3.10 -16.97
C LYS A 56 -12.14 2.51 -16.59
N ILE A 57 -11.69 1.52 -17.35
CA ILE A 57 -10.44 0.78 -17.07
C ILE A 57 -9.22 1.73 -17.03
N GLY A 58 -9.21 2.79 -17.83
CA GLY A 58 -8.14 3.80 -17.81
C GLY A 58 -7.96 4.46 -16.43
N LEU A 59 -9.05 4.72 -15.71
CA LEU A 59 -9.01 5.31 -14.38
C LEU A 59 -8.47 4.31 -13.35
N ALA A 60 -8.91 3.05 -13.42
CA ALA A 60 -8.38 2.00 -12.54
C ALA A 60 -6.88 1.78 -12.72
N THR A 61 -6.44 1.74 -13.98
CA THR A 61 -5.01 1.59 -14.30
C THR A 61 -4.19 2.78 -13.81
N ALA A 62 -4.69 4.01 -13.96
CA ALA A 62 -4.02 5.21 -13.49
C ALA A 62 -3.87 5.23 -11.95
N VAL A 63 -4.90 4.81 -11.22
CA VAL A 63 -4.83 4.72 -9.76
C VAL A 63 -3.88 3.60 -9.31
N GLY A 64 -3.89 2.45 -9.98
CA GLY A 64 -2.90 1.39 -9.74
C GLY A 64 -1.46 1.87 -9.95
N LEU A 65 -1.21 2.61 -11.03
CA LEU A 65 0.10 3.23 -11.29
C LEU A 65 0.48 4.24 -10.20
N PHE A 66 -0.45 5.08 -9.77
CA PHE A 66 -0.23 6.05 -8.69
C PHE A 66 0.15 5.36 -7.38
N LYS A 67 -0.55 4.28 -7.01
CA LYS A 67 -0.21 3.45 -5.86
C LYS A 67 1.20 2.86 -5.98
N ALA A 68 1.57 2.35 -7.15
CA ALA A 68 2.91 1.79 -7.39
C ALA A 68 4.01 2.86 -7.24
N VAL A 69 3.79 4.08 -7.73
CA VAL A 69 4.73 5.19 -7.58
C VAL A 69 4.90 5.57 -6.11
N ILE A 70 3.81 5.68 -5.35
CA ILE A 70 3.87 5.94 -3.91
C ILE A 70 4.65 4.84 -3.19
N GLY A 71 4.35 3.57 -3.49
CA GLY A 71 5.07 2.42 -2.93
C GLY A 71 6.57 2.48 -3.25
N PHE A 72 6.93 2.80 -4.49
CA PHE A 72 8.32 2.95 -4.91
C PHE A 72 9.06 4.06 -4.14
N VAL A 73 8.44 5.24 -3.99
CA VAL A 73 9.00 6.35 -3.21
C VAL A 73 9.17 5.95 -1.73
N LEU A 74 8.19 5.26 -1.15
CA LEU A 74 8.25 4.76 0.22
C LEU A 74 9.37 3.73 0.42
N VAL A 75 9.55 2.81 -0.53
CA VAL A 75 10.65 1.83 -0.50
C VAL A 75 12.00 2.54 -0.60
N LEU A 76 12.14 3.54 -1.49
CA LEU A 76 13.37 4.32 -1.58
C LEU A 76 13.66 5.10 -0.29
N ALA A 77 12.64 5.70 0.32
CA ALA A 77 12.76 6.41 1.60
C ALA A 77 13.15 5.45 2.73
N ALA A 78 12.51 4.28 2.80
CA ALA A 78 12.81 3.25 3.79
C ALA A 78 14.20 2.65 3.60
N ASN A 79 14.63 2.40 2.35
CA ASN A 79 15.99 1.96 2.02
C ASN A 79 17.04 3.03 2.40
N LYS A 80 16.71 4.31 2.22
CA LYS A 80 17.59 5.42 2.63
C LYS A 80 17.67 5.57 4.14
N LEU A 81 16.55 5.40 4.85
CA LEU A 81 16.53 5.34 6.32
C LEU A 81 17.31 4.13 6.84
N ALA A 82 17.14 2.97 6.21
CA ALA A 82 17.90 1.76 6.50
C ALA A 82 19.41 2.02 6.40
N LYS A 83 19.89 2.57 5.28
CA LYS A 83 21.31 2.97 5.12
C LYS A 83 21.80 4.00 6.12
N LYS A 84 20.91 4.84 6.67
CA LYS A 84 21.27 5.88 7.64
C LYS A 84 21.31 5.36 9.09
N PHE A 85 20.42 4.43 9.45
CA PHE A 85 20.36 3.81 10.77
C PHE A 85 21.30 2.60 10.89
N ASP A 86 21.46 1.87 9.80
CA ASP A 86 22.48 0.85 9.61
C ASP A 86 23.70 1.50 8.96
N GLY A 87 24.47 2.25 9.76
CA GLY A 87 25.77 2.77 9.36
C GLY A 87 26.83 1.68 9.12
N GLN A 88 26.43 0.45 8.82
CA GLN A 88 27.33 -0.67 8.58
C GLN A 88 26.70 -1.67 7.60
N ILE A 89 27.36 -1.75 6.43
CA ILE A 89 27.55 -2.89 5.51
C ILE A 89 26.28 -3.60 5.02
N TRP A 90 25.83 -3.47 3.76
CA TRP A 90 26.56 -3.37 2.47
C TRP A 90 25.82 -2.44 1.47
#